data_AF-A0A2A9IHR5-F1
#
_entry.id   AF-A0A2A9IHR5-F1
#
_cell.length_a   1.000
_cell.length_b   1.000
_cell.length_c   1.000
_cell.angle_alpha   90.00
_cell.angle_beta   90.00
_cell.angle_gamma   90.00
#
_symmetry.space_group_name_H-M   'P 1'
#
loop_
_entity.id
_entity.type
_entity.pdbx_description
1 polymer ?
#
loop_
_entity_poly.entity_id
_entity_poly.type
_entity_poly.pdbx_seq_one_letter_code
_entity_poly.pdbx_strand_id
1 'polypeptide(L)'
;MSLNPLQMHNTKKELRKNFELTRLSKSEVATDLKISEVKLEKIFNLKQRTLEDTWILRNYLLEKVEKTGQQPVPFTALSGDWHRHWFLNSNLIDQQQMSKGDN
;
A
#
# COMPACT_ATOMS: atom_id res chain seq x y z
N MET A 1 -5.32 5.73 -14.76
CA MET A 1 -3.98 6.37 -14.68
C MET A 1 -2.93 5.30 -14.45
N SER A 2 -1.74 5.44 -15.03
CA SER A 2 -0.63 4.50 -14.84
C SER A 2 0.61 5.27 -14.42
N LEU A 3 1.37 4.70 -13.48
CA LEU A 3 2.63 5.26 -13.02
C LEU A 3 3.67 5.16 -14.14
N ASN A 4 4.46 6.22 -14.34
CA ASN A 4 5.64 6.14 -15.20
C ASN A 4 6.75 5.30 -14.53
N PRO A 5 7.80 4.86 -15.26
CA PRO A 5 8.84 3.99 -14.69
C PRO A 5 9.53 4.55 -13.44
N LEU A 6 9.77 5.87 -13.39
CA LEU A 6 10.37 6.54 -12.24
C LEU A 6 9.42 6.55 -11.04
N GLN A 7 8.13 6.85 -11.27
CA GLN A 7 7.09 6.79 -10.24
C GLN A 7 6.93 5.36 -9.71
N MET A 8 6.93 4.35 -10.58
CA MET A 8 6.90 2.94 -10.15
C MET A 8 8.11 2.60 -9.27
N HIS A 9 9.31 3.03 -9.66
CA HIS A 9 10.52 2.79 -8.88
C HIS A 9 10.42 3.46 -7.50
N ASN A 10 10.02 4.72 -7.45
CA ASN A 10 9.88 5.48 -6.23
C ASN A 10 8.80 4.88 -5.31
N THR A 11 7.61 4.58 -5.83
CA THR A 11 6.52 3.98 -5.04
C THR A 11 6.96 2.64 -4.41
N LYS A 12 7.67 1.77 -5.14
CA LYS A 12 8.19 0.50 -4.57
C LYS A 12 9.16 0.76 -3.42
N LYS A 13 10.05 1.75 -3.59
CA LYS A 13 11.03 2.14 -2.57
C LYS A 13 10.34 2.76 -1.35
N GLU A 14 9.34 3.61 -1.55
CA GLU A 14 8.54 4.26 -0.51
C GLU A 14 7.74 3.22 0.30
N LEU A 15 7.10 2.24 -0.37
CA LEU A 15 6.41 1.13 0.30
C LEU A 15 7.38 0.33 1.19
N ARG A 16 8.53 -0.07 0.65
CA ARG A 16 9.52 -0.86 1.41
C ARG A 16 10.09 -0.11 2.60
N LYS A 17 10.43 1.17 2.42
CA LYS A 17 10.93 2.01 3.52
C LYS A 17 9.89 2.15 4.64
N ASN A 18 8.63 2.42 4.30
CA ASN A 18 7.59 2.51 5.32
C ASN A 18 7.37 1.16 6.01
N PHE A 19 7.41 0.04 5.28
CA PHE A 19 7.36 -1.29 5.86
C PHE A 19 8.52 -1.58 6.82
N GLU A 20 9.76 -1.20 6.49
CA GLU A 20 10.90 -1.31 7.40
C GLU A 20 10.70 -0.50 8.68
N LEU A 21 10.08 0.68 8.57
CA LEU A 21 9.78 1.54 9.72
C LEU A 21 8.70 0.97 10.64
N THR A 22 7.75 0.16 10.15
CA THR A 22 6.73 -0.46 11.02
C THR A 22 7.33 -1.52 11.96
N ARG A 23 8.51 -2.08 11.62
CA ARG A 23 9.14 -3.21 12.30
C ARG A 23 8.29 -4.49 12.33
N LEU A 24 7.27 -4.58 11.48
CA LEU A 24 6.42 -5.75 11.34
C LEU A 24 7.04 -6.76 10.37
N SER A 25 6.73 -8.04 10.56
CA SER A 25 7.00 -9.08 9.58
C SER A 25 5.96 -9.04 8.44
N LYS A 26 6.32 -9.63 7.30
CA LYS A 26 5.39 -9.77 6.16
C LYS A 26 4.15 -10.59 6.54
N SER A 27 4.33 -11.58 7.41
CA SER A 27 3.24 -12.45 7.90
C SER A 27 2.23 -11.68 8.75
N GLU A 28 2.71 -10.80 9.64
CA GLU A 28 1.84 -9.93 10.44
C GLU A 28 1.05 -8.96 9.55
N VAL A 29 1.71 -8.31 8.60
CA VAL A 29 1.03 -7.40 7.66
C VAL A 29 0.01 -8.14 6.81
N ALA A 30 0.37 -9.33 6.29
CA ALA A 30 -0.55 -10.15 5.50
C ALA A 30 -1.76 -10.59 6.33
N THR A 31 -1.55 -10.96 7.61
CA THR A 31 -2.61 -11.35 8.54
C THR A 31 -3.53 -10.18 8.87
N ASP A 32 -2.98 -9.02 9.22
CA ASP A 32 -3.74 -7.80 9.51
C ASP A 32 -4.64 -7.40 8.33
N LEU A 33 -4.10 -7.48 7.11
CA LEU A 33 -4.79 -7.14 5.87
C LEU A 33 -5.62 -8.29 5.29
N LYS A 34 -5.63 -9.46 5.95
CA LYS A 34 -6.36 -10.68 5.54
C LYS A 34 -6.03 -11.13 4.11
N ILE A 35 -4.76 -11.07 3.74
CA ILE A 35 -4.22 -11.49 2.43
C ILE A 35 -3.11 -12.54 2.60
N SER A 36 -2.67 -13.13 1.49
CA SER A 36 -1.48 -13.98 1.47
C SER A 36 -0.20 -13.15 1.42
N GLU A 37 0.92 -13.71 1.88
CA GLU A 37 2.24 -13.09 1.71
C GLU A 37 2.61 -12.95 0.22
N VAL A 38 2.15 -13.89 -0.62
CA VAL A 38 2.35 -13.83 -2.08
C VAL A 38 1.69 -12.59 -2.66
N LYS A 39 0.46 -12.28 -2.24
CA LYS A 39 -0.23 -11.07 -2.65
C LYS A 39 0.46 -9.82 -2.14
N LEU A 40 0.87 -9.81 -0.87
CA LEU A 40 1.61 -8.69 -0.29
C LEU A 40 2.89 -8.38 -1.10
N GLU A 41 3.64 -9.40 -1.49
CA GLU A 41 4.81 -9.26 -2.37
C GLU A 41 4.46 -8.71 -3.75
N LYS A 42 3.33 -9.13 -4.35
CA LYS A 42 2.87 -8.56 -5.62
C LYS A 42 2.58 -7.07 -5.48
N ILE A 43 1.93 -6.66 -4.38
CA ILE A 43 1.66 -5.25 -4.07
C ILE A 43 2.95 -4.45 -3.93
N PHE A 44 3.93 -4.94 -3.16
CA PHE A 44 5.24 -4.32 -3.04
C PHE A 44 5.96 -4.16 -4.38
N ASN A 45 5.71 -5.07 -5.34
CA ASN A 45 6.31 -5.04 -6.65
C ASN A 45 5.44 -4.33 -7.72
N LEU A 46 4.29 -3.76 -7.34
CA LEU A 46 3.33 -3.12 -8.23
C LEU A 46 2.91 -4.03 -9.40
N LYS A 47 2.72 -5.33 -9.12
CA LYS A 47 2.34 -6.37 -10.09
C LYS A 47 0.88 -6.81 -10.00
N GLN A 48 0.14 -6.28 -9.05
CA GLN A 48 -1.29 -6.48 -8.82
C GLN A 48 -2.12 -5.73 -9.86
N ARG A 49 -3.33 -6.22 -10.12
CA ARG A 49 -4.27 -5.58 -11.06
C ARG A 49 -5.00 -4.38 -10.45
N THR A 50 -5.25 -4.42 -9.14
CA THR A 50 -6.05 -3.42 -8.43
C THR A 50 -5.17 -2.30 -7.87
N LEU A 51 -5.52 -1.06 -8.20
CA LEU A 51 -4.79 0.09 -7.69
C LEU A 51 -5.11 0.31 -6.20
N GLU A 52 -6.33 -0.01 -5.79
CA GLU A 52 -6.87 0.08 -4.44
C GLU A 52 -6.00 -0.66 -3.43
N ASP A 53 -5.55 -1.89 -3.73
CA ASP A 53 -4.71 -2.68 -2.83
C ASP A 53 -3.40 -1.95 -2.47
N THR A 54 -2.85 -1.18 -3.42
CA THR A 54 -1.67 -0.34 -3.17
C THR A 54 -1.97 0.82 -2.22
N TRP A 55 -3.14 1.45 -2.40
CA TRP A 55 -3.59 2.55 -1.54
C TRP A 55 -3.91 2.06 -0.13
N ILE A 56 -4.53 0.90 -0.01
CA ILE A 56 -4.81 0.25 1.28
C ILE A 56 -3.49 -0.07 2.00
N LEU A 57 -2.54 -0.73 1.32
CA LEU A 57 -1.24 -1.02 1.91
C LEU A 57 -0.50 0.24 2.33
N ARG A 58 -0.51 1.29 1.49
CA ARG A 58 0.04 2.59 1.83
C ARG A 58 -0.55 3.11 3.13
N ASN A 59 -1.88 3.23 3.22
CA ASN A 59 -2.55 3.82 4.37
C ASN A 59 -2.26 3.02 5.65
N TYR A 60 -2.31 1.69 5.55
CA TYR A 60 -1.92 0.79 6.63
C TYR A 60 -0.47 1.05 7.11
N LEU A 61 0.48 1.14 6.18
CA LEU A 61 1.88 1.39 6.54
C LEU A 61 2.07 2.74 7.22
N LEU A 62 1.46 3.81 6.70
CA LEU A 62 1.53 5.14 7.30
C LEU A 62 1.00 5.11 8.74
N GLU A 63 -0.18 4.53 8.94
CA GLU A 63 -0.80 4.40 10.26
C GLU A 63 0.07 3.62 11.24
N LYS A 64 0.66 2.50 10.79
CA LYS A 64 1.54 1.68 11.64
C LYS A 64 2.85 2.39 11.97
N VAL A 65 3.47 3.10 11.02
CA VAL A 65 4.68 3.88 11.30
C VAL A 65 4.41 4.98 12.33
N GLU A 66 3.32 5.73 12.17
CA GLU A 66 2.91 6.75 13.13
C GLU A 66 2.65 6.18 14.52
N LYS A 67 2.01 5.00 14.60
CA LYS A 67 1.79 4.28 15.87
C LYS A 67 3.09 3.84 16.56
N THR A 68 4.18 3.65 15.82
CA THR A 68 5.51 3.40 16.42
C THR A 68 6.21 4.69 16.91
N GLY A 69 5.58 5.86 16.75
CA GLY A 69 6.17 7.16 17.09
C GLY A 69 7.19 7.67 16.07
N GLN A 70 7.28 7.02 14.90
CA GLN A 70 8.18 7.41 13.81
C GLN A 70 7.44 8.23 12.75
N GLN A 71 8.19 8.99 11.95
CA GLN A 71 7.63 9.71 10.82
C GLN A 71 7.63 8.84 9.56
N PRO A 72 6.49 8.64 8.89
CA PRO A 72 6.45 7.89 7.65
C PRO A 72 7.17 8.60 6.51
N VAL A 73 7.68 7.81 5.58
CA VAL A 73 8.24 8.34 4.32
C VAL A 73 7.07 8.75 3.42
N PRO A 74 7.02 10.01 2.97
CA PRO A 74 5.93 10.48 2.13
C PRO A 74 5.96 9.78 0.77
N PHE A 75 4.76 9.52 0.24
CA PHE A 75 4.60 8.97 -1.10
C PHE A 75 4.58 10.09 -2.12
N THR A 76 5.38 9.96 -3.18
CA THR A 76 5.42 10.96 -4.25
C THR A 76 4.29 10.75 -5.26
N ALA A 77 4.06 9.50 -5.67
CA ALA A 77 3.07 9.18 -6.69
C ALA A 77 1.69 8.78 -6.13
N LEU A 78 1.66 8.19 -4.93
CA LEU A 78 0.43 7.93 -4.18
C LEU A 78 0.20 9.09 -3.20
N SER A 79 0.01 10.30 -3.74
CA SER A 79 -0.13 11.53 -2.95
C SER A 79 -1.53 12.12 -3.09
N GLY A 80 -1.93 12.92 -2.09
CA GLY A 80 -3.23 13.55 -2.06
C GLY A 80 -4.36 12.65 -1.58
N ASP A 81 -5.58 13.08 -1.89
CA ASP A 81 -6.84 12.49 -1.46
C ASP A 81 -7.36 11.50 -2.51
N TRP A 82 -7.42 10.22 -2.15
CA TRP A 82 -7.88 9.15 -3.04
C TRP A 82 -9.36 9.29 -3.41
N HIS A 83 -10.18 10.00 -2.63
CA HIS A 83 -11.58 10.29 -2.97
C HIS A 83 -11.72 11.11 -4.26
N ARG A 84 -10.65 11.81 -4.67
CA ARG A 84 -10.64 12.61 -5.90
C ARG A 84 -10.35 11.79 -7.16
N HIS A 85 -9.98 10.53 -7.01
CA HIS A 85 -9.72 9.63 -8.12
C HIS A 85 -10.98 8.86 -8.49
N TRP A 86 -11.73 9.37 -9.49
CA TRP A 86 -12.97 8.76 -9.98
C TRP A 86 -12.85 7.28 -10.40
N PHE A 87 -11.64 6.84 -10.72
CA PHE A 87 -11.33 5.47 -11.14
C PHE A 87 -10.98 4.53 -9.97
N LEU A 88 -10.90 5.03 -8.73
CA LEU A 88 -10.68 4.22 -7.53
C LEU A 88 -12.01 3.96 -6.82
N ASN A 89 -12.17 2.75 -6.29
CA ASN A 89 -13.24 2.50 -5.33
C ASN A 89 -12.82 3.00 -3.93
N SER A 90 -13.17 4.25 -3.61
CA SER A 90 -12.81 4.88 -2.34
C SER A 90 -13.34 4.11 -1.13
N ASN A 91 -14.54 3.52 -1.22
CA ASN A 91 -15.12 2.74 -0.13
C ASN A 91 -14.24 1.53 0.26
N LEU A 92 -13.57 0.89 -0.71
CA LEU A 92 -12.63 -0.20 -0.40
C LEU A 92 -11.40 0.31 0.35
N ILE A 93 -10.90 1.49 -0.03
CA ILE A 93 -9.74 2.12 0.61
C ILE A 93 -10.09 2.53 2.04
N ASP A 94 -11.25 3.14 2.24
CA ASP A 94 -11.73 3.60 3.56
C ASP A 94 -11.96 2.43 4.52
N GLN A 95 -12.47 1.31 4.00
CA GLN A 95 -12.70 0.08 4.78
C GLN A 95 -11.43 -0.79 4.94
N GLN A 96 -10.30 -0.37 4.35
CA GLN A 96 -9.07 -1.18 4.24
C GLN A 96 -9.33 -2.59 3.69
N GLN A 97 -10.30 -2.71 2.77
CA GLN A 97 -10.74 -3.99 2.24
C GLN A 97 -9.92 -4.39 1.01
N MET A 98 -8.96 -5.29 1.21
CA MET A 98 -8.17 -5.87 0.13
C MET A 98 -9.02 -6.68 -0.85
N SER A 99 -8.66 -6.64 -2.13
CA SER A 99 -9.30 -7.49 -3.13
C SER A 99 -9.06 -8.99 -2.83
N LYS A 100 -9.94 -9.88 -3.30
CA LYS A 100 -9.80 -11.32 -3.05
C LYS A 100 -8.82 -11.98 -4.02
N GLY A 101 -8.09 -12.99 -3.55
CA GLY A 101 -7.18 -13.81 -4.35
C GLY A 101 -5.84 -13.14 -4.66
N ASP A 102 -4.89 -13.93 -5.17
CA ASP A 102 -3.50 -13.50 -5.42
C ASP A 102 -3.31 -12.78 -6.77
N ASN A 103 -4.38 -12.43 -7.49
CA ASN A 103 -4.33 -12.06 -8.91
C ASN A 103 -3.88 -10.63 -9.22
#